data_AF-A0A397RYG8-F1
#
_entry.id   AF-A0A397RYG8-F1
#
_cell.length_a   1.000
_cell.length_b   1.000
_cell.length_c   1.000
_cell.angle_alpha   90.00
_cell.angle_beta   90.00
_cell.angle_gamma   90.00
#
_symmetry.space_group_name_H-M   'P 1'
#
loop_
_entity.id
_entity.type
_entity.pdbx_description
1 polymer ?
#
loop_
_entity_poly.entity_id
_entity_poly.type
_entity_poly.pdbx_seq_one_letter_code
_entity_poly.pdbx_strand_id
1 'polypeptide(L)'
;SHQVLVKELDLTEEFCKSSYQEFLSEEENPLTPINKIHSYMKKFMRNHEGFSRDDIQDWMNLISFIINEPENRYDKLKLFLKMAISTPKKVRFRDVMSKKGWY
;
A
#
# COMPACT_ATOMS: atom_id res chain seq x y z
N SER A 1 13.00 10.65 -6.36
CA SER A 1 12.66 11.26 -7.67
C SER A 1 12.16 10.15 -8.57
N HIS A 2 11.00 10.32 -9.20
CA HIS A 2 10.32 9.28 -10.01
C HIS A 2 11.23 8.65 -11.08
N GLN A 3 11.93 9.47 -11.86
CA GLN A 3 12.83 9.00 -12.93
C GLN A 3 14.00 8.13 -12.44
N VAL A 4 14.45 8.35 -11.19
CA VAL A 4 15.52 7.53 -10.60
C VAL A 4 15.04 6.10 -10.40
N LEU A 5 13.82 5.94 -9.90
CA LEU A 5 13.21 4.62 -9.68
C LEU A 5 12.95 3.89 -10.99
N VAL A 6 12.44 4.61 -12.01
CA VAL A 6 12.22 4.03 -13.34
C VAL A 6 13.51 3.44 -13.91
N LYS A 7 14.62 4.17 -13.76
CA LYS A 7 15.94 3.72 -14.25
C LYS A 7 16.52 2.58 -13.42
N GLU A 8 16.45 2.66 -12.09
CA GLU A 8 17.05 1.65 -11.20
C GLU A 8 16.31 0.30 -11.23
N LEU A 9 15.00 0.33 -11.48
CA LEU A 9 14.14 -0.85 -11.51
C LEU A 9 13.84 -1.34 -12.93
N ASP A 10 14.47 -0.76 -13.95
CA ASP A 10 14.28 -1.09 -15.37
C ASP A 10 12.80 -1.09 -15.79
N LEU A 11 12.07 -0.05 -15.40
CA LEU A 11 10.63 0.07 -15.62
C LEU A 11 10.33 0.85 -16.91
N THR A 12 9.17 0.57 -17.49
CA THR A 12 8.60 1.36 -18.59
C THR A 12 7.66 2.43 -18.02
N GLU A 13 7.77 3.65 -18.53
CA GLU A 13 6.86 4.74 -18.18
C GLU A 13 5.80 4.92 -19.27
N GLU A 14 4.53 4.90 -18.87
CA GLU A 14 3.39 5.12 -19.76
C GLU A 14 2.55 6.30 -19.27
N PHE A 15 2.12 7.15 -20.21
CA PHE A 15 1.31 8.32 -19.91
C PHE A 15 -0.04 8.25 -20.60
N CYS A 16 -1.12 8.22 -19.81
CA CYS A 16 -2.48 8.35 -20.31
C CYS A 16 -3.00 9.77 -20.02
N LYS A 17 -3.24 10.56 -21.07
CA LYS A 17 -3.82 11.90 -20.95
C LYS A 17 -5.32 11.79 -20.69
N SER A 18 -5.81 12.46 -19.65
CA SER A 18 -7.22 12.39 -19.22
C SER A 18 -8.22 12.79 -20.30
N SER A 19 -7.85 13.75 -21.16
CA SER A 19 -8.70 14.24 -22.25
C SER A 19 -9.08 13.18 -23.28
N TYR A 20 -8.30 12.10 -23.42
CA TYR A 20 -8.62 11.03 -24.37
C TYR A 20 -9.54 9.97 -23.74
N GLN A 21 -9.66 9.94 -22.42
CA GLN A 21 -10.38 8.88 -21.72
C GLN A 21 -11.89 9.06 -21.74
N GLU A 22 -12.37 10.30 -21.90
CA GLU A 22 -13.81 10.61 -22.02
C GLU A 22 -14.45 9.99 -23.27
N PHE A 23 -13.63 9.63 -24.27
CA PHE A 23 -14.07 9.08 -25.55
C PHE A 23 -13.80 7.58 -25.71
N LEU A 24 -13.09 6.96 -24.76
CA LEU A 24 -12.79 5.53 -24.81
C LEU A 24 -13.87 4.74 -24.10
N SER A 25 -14.28 3.62 -24.70
CA SER A 25 -15.10 2.64 -23.99
C SER A 25 -14.33 2.03 -22.82
N GLU A 26 -15.04 1.36 -21.90
CA GLU A 26 -14.40 0.75 -20.72
C GLU A 26 -13.41 -0.36 -21.12
N GLU A 27 -13.61 -1.01 -22.27
CA GLU A 27 -12.72 -2.03 -22.83
C GLU A 27 -11.46 -1.43 -23.46
N GLU A 28 -11.57 -0.22 -24.02
CA GLU A 28 -10.45 0.47 -24.68
C GLU A 28 -9.63 1.35 -23.72
N ASN A 29 -10.17 1.68 -22.55
CA ASN A 29 -9.49 2.54 -21.59
C ASN A 29 -8.40 1.76 -20.81
N PRO A 30 -7.10 2.06 -21.01
CA PRO A 30 -6.01 1.35 -20.35
C PRO A 30 -6.00 1.56 -18.82
N LEU A 31 -6.68 2.60 -18.31
CA LEU A 31 -6.81 2.82 -16.86
C LEU A 31 -7.98 2.06 -16.24
N THR A 32 -8.81 1.35 -17.02
CA THR A 32 -9.93 0.56 -16.47
C THR A 32 -9.52 -0.39 -15.35
N PRO A 33 -8.43 -1.19 -15.47
CA PRO A 33 -7.99 -2.08 -14.40
C PRO A 33 -7.64 -1.30 -13.11
N ILE A 34 -6.94 -0.18 -13.25
CA ILE A 34 -6.56 0.70 -12.14
C ILE A 34 -7.81 1.29 -11.49
N ASN A 35 -8.73 1.85 -12.29
CA ASN A 35 -9.99 2.42 -11.80
C ASN A 35 -10.84 1.39 -11.03
N LYS A 36 -10.86 0.13 -11.48
CA LYS A 36 -11.53 -0.97 -10.77
C LYS A 36 -10.91 -1.22 -9.39
N ILE A 37 -9.58 -1.28 -9.29
CA ILE A 37 -8.88 -1.40 -8.00
C ILE A 37 -9.24 -0.24 -7.07
N HIS A 38 -9.19 1.01 -7.57
CA HIS A 38 -9.57 2.18 -6.80
C HIS A 38 -11.03 2.12 -6.32
N SER A 39 -11.94 1.61 -7.15
CA SER A 39 -13.35 1.42 -6.80
C SER A 39 -13.52 0.40 -5.67
N TYR A 40 -12.86 -0.75 -5.75
CA TYR A 40 -12.89 -1.76 -4.70
C TYR A 40 -12.32 -1.24 -3.39
N MET A 41 -11.21 -0.52 -3.45
CA MET A 41 -10.60 0.11 -2.28
C MET A 41 -11.54 1.12 -1.62
N LYS A 42 -12.20 2.00 -2.39
CA LYS A 42 -13.18 2.95 -1.84
C LYS A 42 -14.34 2.24 -1.17
N LYS A 43 -14.85 1.15 -1.77
CA LYS A 43 -15.93 0.33 -1.17
C LYS A 43 -15.47 -0.34 0.13
N PHE A 44 -14.28 -0.93 0.12
CA PHE A 44 -13.66 -1.53 1.31
C PHE A 44 -13.57 -0.51 2.44
N MET A 45 -12.97 0.66 2.17
CA MET A 45 -12.87 1.74 3.17
C MET A 45 -14.23 2.20 3.69
N ARG A 46 -15.22 2.38 2.83
CA ARG A 46 -16.57 2.78 3.26
C ARG A 46 -17.25 1.74 4.16
N ASN A 47 -16.97 0.46 3.97
CA ASN A 47 -17.63 -0.63 4.68
C ASN A 47 -17.04 -0.88 6.08
N HIS A 48 -15.91 -0.28 6.44
CA HIS A 48 -15.46 -0.31 7.84
C HIS A 48 -15.37 1.12 8.39
N GLU A 49 -16.45 1.56 9.00
CA GLU A 49 -16.65 2.92 9.54
C GLU A 49 -15.66 3.31 10.65
N GLY A 50 -14.87 2.36 11.16
CA GLY A 50 -13.83 2.59 12.17
C GLY A 50 -12.49 3.11 11.63
N PHE A 51 -12.37 3.38 10.33
CA PHE A 51 -11.10 3.83 9.76
C PHE A 51 -10.80 5.31 10.08
N SER A 52 -9.73 5.54 10.84
CA SER A 52 -9.14 6.89 10.94
C SER A 52 -8.56 7.30 9.60
N ARG A 53 -8.84 8.54 9.18
CA ARG A 53 -8.20 9.13 8.00
C ARG A 53 -6.71 9.40 8.22
N ASP A 54 -6.25 9.41 9.47
CA ASP A 54 -4.85 9.61 9.82
C ASP A 54 -3.97 8.44 9.32
N ASP A 55 -4.55 7.24 9.19
CA ASP A 55 -3.84 6.02 8.80
C ASP A 55 -4.00 5.68 7.30
N ILE A 56 -4.49 6.61 6.47
CA ILE A 56 -4.81 6.33 5.06
C ILE A 56 -3.61 5.79 4.26
N GLN A 57 -2.40 6.25 4.59
CA GLN A 57 -1.18 5.79 3.94
C GLN A 57 -0.89 4.31 4.23
N ASP A 58 -1.13 3.85 5.46
CA ASP A 58 -0.91 2.46 5.85
C ASP A 58 -1.94 1.53 5.20
N TRP A 59 -3.17 2.00 4.98
CA TRP A 59 -4.17 1.28 4.20
C TRP A 59 -3.76 1.14 2.73
N MET A 60 -3.23 2.19 2.11
CA MET A 60 -2.68 2.11 0.75
C MET A 60 -1.53 1.10 0.68
N ASN A 61 -0.65 1.09 1.69
CA ASN A 61 0.46 0.14 1.77
C ASN A 61 -0.05 -1.30 1.90
N LEU A 62 -1.07 -1.54 2.72
CA LEU A 62 -1.70 -2.87 2.86
C LEU A 62 -2.35 -3.33 1.56
N ILE A 63 -3.07 -2.45 0.87
CA ILE A 63 -3.71 -2.79 -0.40
C ILE A 63 -2.67 -3.09 -1.46
N SER A 64 -1.62 -2.27 -1.56
CA SER A 64 -0.48 -2.54 -2.42
C SER A 64 0.14 -3.91 -2.11
N PHE A 65 0.33 -4.24 -0.83
CA PHE A 65 0.82 -5.54 -0.41
C PHE A 65 -0.12 -6.70 -0.80
N ILE A 66 -1.44 -6.50 -0.77
CA ILE A 66 -2.43 -7.51 -1.14
C ILE A 66 -2.48 -7.74 -2.66
N ILE A 67 -2.27 -6.71 -3.48
CA ILE A 67 -2.39 -6.82 -4.94
C ILE A 67 -1.08 -7.32 -5.58
N ASN A 68 0.07 -6.96 -5.00
CA ASN A 68 1.36 -7.40 -5.52
C ASN A 68 1.67 -8.87 -5.19
N GLU A 69 2.64 -9.43 -5.89
CA GLU A 69 3.19 -10.75 -5.58
C GLU A 69 3.70 -10.83 -4.14
N PRO A 70 3.68 -12.01 -3.50
CA PRO A 70 3.26 -13.32 -4.04
C PRO A 70 1.74 -13.50 -4.04
N GLU A 71 1.18 -14.17 -5.05
CA GLU A 71 -0.26 -14.48 -5.12
C GLU A 71 -0.70 -15.49 -4.05
N ASN A 72 0.19 -16.43 -3.70
CA ASN A 72 -0.11 -17.45 -2.69
C ASN A 72 -0.27 -16.81 -1.30
N ARG A 73 -1.41 -17.06 -0.67
CA ARG A 73 -1.75 -16.52 0.65
C ARG A 73 -0.74 -16.87 1.75
N TYR A 74 -0.17 -18.08 1.73
CA TYR A 74 0.76 -18.54 2.76
C TYR A 74 2.13 -17.86 2.61
N ASP A 75 2.59 -17.67 1.38
CA ASP A 75 3.81 -16.93 1.11
C ASP A 75 3.65 -15.46 1.47
N LYS A 76 2.48 -14.89 1.19
CA LYS A 76 2.15 -13.52 1.60
C LYS A 76 2.13 -13.38 3.12
N LEU A 77 1.53 -14.33 3.85
CA LEU A 77 1.57 -14.35 5.32
C LEU A 77 2.99 -14.47 5.86
N LYS A 78 3.81 -15.35 5.28
CA LYS A 78 5.22 -15.51 5.66
C LYS A 78 6.01 -14.23 5.46
N LEU A 79 5.80 -13.54 4.33
CA LEU A 79 6.41 -12.25 4.04
C LEU A 79 5.97 -11.18 5.05
N PHE A 80 4.67 -11.10 5.34
CA PHE A 80 4.13 -10.16 6.32
C PHE A 80 4.74 -10.38 7.71
N LEU A 81 4.78 -11.62 8.19
CA LEU A 81 5.40 -11.95 9.48
C LEU A 81 6.88 -11.60 9.50
N LYS A 82 7.61 -11.89 8.42
CA LYS A 82 9.02 -11.52 8.30
C LYS A 82 9.21 -10.00 8.40
N MET A 83 8.37 -9.22 7.71
CA MET A 83 8.40 -7.75 7.81
C MET A 83 8.09 -7.27 9.23
N ALA A 84 7.05 -7.81 9.87
CA ALA A 84 6.63 -7.41 11.20
C ALA A 84 7.71 -7.69 12.26
N ILE A 85 8.40 -8.84 12.16
CA ILE A 85 9.50 -9.22 13.06
C ILE A 85 10.76 -8.40 12.78
N SER A 86 11.07 -8.15 11.51
CA SER A 86 12.30 -7.46 11.11
C SER A 86 12.22 -5.94 11.27
N THR A 87 11.02 -5.38 11.40
CA THR A 87 10.82 -3.94 11.57
C THR A 87 11.35 -3.48 12.93
N PRO A 88 12.45 -2.70 12.99
CA PRO A 88 12.96 -2.22 14.26
C PRO A 88 12.00 -1.19 14.85
N LYS A 89 11.45 -1.47 16.03
CA LYS A 89 10.64 -0.50 16.77
C LYS A 89 11.56 0.42 17.56
N LYS A 90 11.50 1.73 17.25
CA LYS A 90 12.13 2.75 18.09
C LYS A 90 11.32 2.90 19.36
N VAL A 91 11.88 2.45 20.48
CA VAL A 91 11.31 2.64 21.81
C VAL A 91 12.07 3.76 22.52
N ARG A 92 11.35 4.68 23.18
CA ARG A 92 12.02 5.70 24.00
C ARG A 92 12.57 5.02 25.24
N PHE A 93 13.85 5.27 25.55
CA PHE A 93 14.51 4.72 26.72
C PHE A 93 13.70 4.92 28.01
N ARG A 94 13.15 6.13 28.20
CA ARG A 94 12.31 6.46 29.36
C ARG A 94 11.05 5.59 29.43
N ASP A 95 10.41 5.25 28.32
CA ASP A 95 9.17 4.46 28.32
C ASP A 95 9.44 3.00 28.72
N VAL A 96 10.65 2.50 28.48
CA VAL A 96 11.08 1.12 28.79
C VAL A 96 11.74 1.01 30.17
N MET A 97 12.58 1.99 30.54
CA MET A 97 13.46 1.92 31.70
C MET A 97 12.95 2.72 32.92
N SER A 98 11.90 3.53 32.78
CA SER A 98 11.29 4.23 33.94
C SER A 98 10.49 3.31 34.87
N LYS A 99 10.13 2.11 34.42
CA LYS A 99 9.51 1.08 35.28
C LYS A 99 10.55 0.22 36.01
N LYS A 100 11.42 0.85 36.79
CA LYS A 100 12.18 0.21 37.87
C LYS A 100 12.50 1.23 38.98
N GLY A 101 11.54 1.48 39.85
CA GLY A 101 11.82 1.72 41.26
C GLY A 101 12.08 0.36 41.91
N TRP A 102 13.31 -0.13 41.82
CA TRP A 102 13.81 -1.21 42.69
C TRP A 102 14.93 -0.59 43.53
N TYR A 103 14.50 0.18 44.52
CA TYR A 103 15.24 0.47 45.75
C TYR A 103 14.20 0.46 46.87
#